data_AF-A0A2R4ME72-F1
#
_entry.id   AF-A0A2R4ME72-F1
#
_cell.length_a   1.000
_cell.length_b   1.000
_cell.length_c   1.000
_cell.angle_alpha   90.00
_cell.angle_beta   90.00
_cell.angle_gamma   90.00
#
_symmetry.space_group_name_H-M   'P 1'
#
loop_
_entity.id
_entity.type
_entity.pdbx_description
1 polymer ?
#
loop_
_entity_poly.entity_id
_entity_poly.type
_entity_poly.pdbx_seq_one_letter_code
_entity_poly.pdbx_strand_id
1 'polypeptide(L)'
;MCNCRSYNRPELGGSMAETPVRYRDFFPHSQKEFVCLDTCIVEQVKAVWAAGIETGGCCCGHNHAVTPQLFVRFPKDVERACQVLAETDSRDWNVLVWSKSGQPQPRMDQ
;
A
#
# COMPACT_ATOMS: atom_id res chain seq x y z
N MET A 1 -14.50 -0.07 10.43
CA MET A 1 -14.00 1.22 10.96
C MET A 1 -12.52 1.04 11.32
N CYS A 2 -11.60 1.84 10.75
CA CYS A 2 -10.14 1.70 10.97
C CYS A 2 -9.77 2.27 12.36
N ASN A 3 -9.23 1.46 13.28
CA ASN A 3 -8.72 1.92 14.58
C ASN A 3 -7.17 1.93 14.65
N CYS A 4 -6.50 1.93 13.50
CA CYS A 4 -5.03 1.86 13.43
C CYS A 4 -4.38 3.10 14.03
N ARG A 5 -3.32 2.86 14.81
CA ARG A 5 -2.50 3.91 15.40
C ARG A 5 -1.79 4.69 14.30
N SER A 6 -1.90 6.01 14.34
CA SER A 6 -1.11 6.89 13.50
C SER A 6 0.04 7.49 14.31
N TYR A 7 1.28 7.26 13.88
CA TYR A 7 2.45 7.85 14.55
C TYR A 7 2.67 9.32 14.16
N ASN A 8 2.26 9.69 12.95
CA ASN A 8 2.49 11.02 12.39
C ASN A 8 1.30 11.98 12.60
N ARG A 9 0.09 11.43 12.81
CA ARG A 9 -1.15 12.17 13.04
C ARG A 9 -1.96 11.51 14.18
N PRO A 10 -1.46 11.51 15.43
CA PRO A 10 -2.09 10.78 16.53
C PRO A 10 -3.56 11.13 16.76
N GLU A 11 -3.98 12.34 16.41
CA GLU A 11 -5.36 12.82 16.50
C GLU A 11 -6.32 12.17 15.49
N LEU A 12 -5.80 11.59 14.41
CA LEU A 12 -6.59 10.82 13.42
C LEU A 12 -6.55 9.31 13.68
N GLY A 13 -5.53 8.86 14.42
CA GLY A 13 -5.29 7.46 14.70
C GLY A 13 -6.14 6.88 15.83
N GLY A 14 -6.00 5.58 16.03
CA GLY A 14 -6.58 4.84 17.15
C GLY A 14 -5.54 4.13 18.01
N SER A 15 -5.95 3.07 18.67
CA SER A 15 -5.10 2.28 19.58
C SER A 15 -4.56 0.98 18.98
N MET A 16 -5.02 0.59 17.78
CA MET A 16 -4.63 -0.67 17.17
C MET A 16 -3.21 -0.59 16.61
N ALA A 17 -2.34 -1.48 17.07
CA ALA A 17 -0.97 -1.59 16.57
C ALA A 17 -0.92 -2.10 15.13
N GLU A 18 0.19 -1.81 14.45
CA GLU A 18 0.52 -2.37 13.14
C GLU A 18 0.82 -3.88 13.26
N THR A 19 0.52 -4.62 12.20
CA THR A 19 0.85 -6.03 12.08
C THR A 19 2.21 -6.21 11.40
N PRO A 20 3.20 -6.84 12.05
CA PRO A 20 4.43 -7.22 11.37
C PRO A 20 4.16 -8.37 10.40
N VAL A 21 4.56 -8.20 9.15
CA VAL A 21 4.44 -9.21 8.09
C VAL A 21 5.82 -9.53 7.54
N ARG A 22 6.09 -10.82 7.30
CA ARG A 22 7.35 -11.26 6.73
C ARG A 22 7.36 -11.00 5.22
N TYR A 23 8.06 -9.94 4.82
CA TYR A 23 8.07 -9.46 3.43
C TYR A 23 8.72 -10.47 2.47
N ARG A 24 9.69 -11.25 2.98
CA ARG A 24 10.37 -12.31 2.20
C ARG A 24 9.49 -13.46 1.77
N ASP A 25 8.33 -13.65 2.40
CA ASP A 25 7.37 -14.68 1.98
C ASP A 25 6.77 -14.35 0.61
N PHE A 26 6.77 -13.07 0.22
CA PHE A 26 6.30 -12.59 -1.08
C PHE A 26 7.45 -12.22 -2.03
N PHE A 27 8.54 -11.66 -1.49
CA PHE A 27 9.71 -11.22 -2.27
C PHE A 27 11.01 -11.77 -1.67
N PRO A 28 11.40 -13.02 -1.99
CA PRO A 28 12.54 -13.70 -1.37
C PRO A 28 13.88 -12.98 -1.53
N HIS A 29 14.03 -12.20 -2.62
CA HIS A 29 15.25 -11.44 -2.92
C HIS A 29 15.38 -10.13 -2.11
N SER A 30 14.34 -9.73 -1.37
CA SER A 30 14.36 -8.49 -0.59
C SER A 30 15.32 -8.56 0.59
N GLN A 31 16.00 -7.45 0.85
CA GLN A 31 16.80 -7.28 2.08
C GLN A 31 15.94 -7.00 3.31
N LYS A 32 14.65 -6.67 3.14
CA LYS A 32 13.70 -6.47 4.23
C LYS A 32 13.14 -7.81 4.68
N GLU A 33 13.40 -8.22 5.93
CA GLU A 33 12.80 -9.44 6.48
C GLU A 33 11.33 -9.21 6.87
N PHE A 34 11.06 -8.17 7.65
CA PHE A 34 9.72 -7.79 8.11
C PHE A 34 9.39 -6.35 7.72
N VAL A 35 8.10 -6.09 7.53
CA VAL A 35 7.53 -4.75 7.40
C VAL A 35 6.27 -4.67 8.26
N CYS A 36 6.00 -3.49 8.81
CA CYS A 36 4.79 -3.25 9.57
C CYS A 36 3.70 -2.70 8.64
N LEU A 37 2.49 -3.24 8.76
CA LEU A 37 1.32 -2.78 8.01
C LEU A 37 0.20 -2.39 8.96
N ASP A 38 -0.60 -1.41 8.56
CA ASP A 38 -1.88 -1.13 9.22
C ASP A 38 -2.76 -2.39 9.22
N THR A 39 -3.15 -2.85 10.41
CA THR A 39 -3.86 -4.13 10.61
C THR A 39 -5.16 -4.22 9.80
N CYS A 40 -5.86 -3.11 9.56
CA CYS A 40 -7.12 -3.12 8.80
C CYS A 40 -6.97 -3.13 7.26
N ILE A 41 -5.73 -3.09 6.75
CA ILE A 41 -5.44 -3.22 5.31
C ILE A 41 -4.43 -4.34 5.02
N VAL A 42 -4.01 -5.10 6.04
CA VAL A 42 -2.93 -6.08 5.94
C VAL A 42 -3.21 -7.14 4.88
N GLU A 43 -4.45 -7.64 4.81
CA GLU A 43 -4.83 -8.69 3.86
C GLU A 43 -4.91 -8.16 2.43
N GLN A 44 -5.36 -6.93 2.22
CA GLN A 44 -5.37 -6.27 0.91
C GLN A 44 -3.94 -6.09 0.39
N VAL A 45 -3.03 -5.60 1.24
CA VAL A 45 -1.63 -5.41 0.86
C VAL A 45 -0.96 -6.75 0.56
N LYS A 46 -1.22 -7.79 1.36
CA LYS A 46 -0.74 -9.16 1.08
C LYS A 46 -1.28 -9.71 -0.23
N ALA A 47 -2.53 -9.42 -0.60
CA ALA A 47 -3.08 -9.84 -1.89
C ALA A 47 -2.34 -9.17 -3.07
N VAL A 48 -2.04 -7.87 -2.95
CA VAL A 48 -1.22 -7.16 -3.95
C VAL A 48 0.18 -7.76 -4.05
N TRP A 49 0.81 -8.11 -2.93
CA TRP A 49 2.12 -8.77 -2.93
C TRP A 49 2.08 -10.17 -3.51
N ALA A 50 1.02 -10.95 -3.24
CA ALA A 50 0.82 -12.27 -3.82
C ALA A 50 0.64 -12.20 -5.35
N ALA A 51 0.18 -11.07 -5.88
CA ALA A 51 0.15 -10.79 -7.32
C ALA A 51 1.53 -10.36 -7.89
N GLY A 52 2.59 -10.38 -7.09
CA GLY A 52 3.96 -10.05 -7.52
C GLY A 52 4.27 -8.55 -7.57
N ILE A 53 3.44 -7.70 -6.96
CA ILE A 53 3.57 -6.24 -7.04
C ILE A 53 4.30 -5.70 -5.83
N GLU A 54 5.48 -5.11 -6.04
CA GLU A 54 6.23 -4.44 -4.97
C GLU A 54 5.61 -3.08 -4.60
N THR A 55 5.58 -2.80 -3.30
CA THR A 55 5.05 -1.53 -2.76
C THR A 55 6.12 -0.75 -2.01
N GLY A 56 6.10 0.58 -2.13
CA GLY A 56 6.95 1.51 -1.38
C GLY A 56 6.35 1.96 -0.05
N GLY A 57 5.03 1.84 0.13
CA GLY A 57 4.32 2.23 1.35
C GLY A 57 2.81 2.09 1.21
N CYS A 58 2.08 2.22 2.31
CA CYS A 58 0.61 2.17 2.34
C CYS A 58 0.06 2.93 3.56
N CYS A 59 -1.22 3.26 3.55
CA CYS A 59 -1.94 3.86 4.68
C CYS A 59 -3.43 3.48 4.64
N CYS A 60 -4.04 3.12 5.78
CA CYS A 60 -5.47 2.82 5.84
C CYS A 60 -6.38 4.04 5.63
N GLY A 61 -5.82 5.24 5.69
CA GLY A 61 -6.54 6.51 5.65
C GLY A 61 -7.22 6.93 6.96
N HIS A 62 -6.89 6.25 8.07
CA HIS A 62 -7.28 6.47 9.48
C HIS A 62 -8.71 7.04 9.69
N ASN A 63 -9.66 6.19 10.10
CA ASN A 63 -11.06 6.58 10.31
C ASN A 63 -11.74 7.27 9.10
N HIS A 64 -11.31 6.93 7.88
CA HIS A 64 -11.81 7.54 6.64
C HIS A 64 -11.53 9.06 6.57
N ALA A 65 -10.55 9.54 7.34
CA ALA A 65 -10.08 10.92 7.23
C ALA A 65 -9.50 11.19 5.82
N VAL A 66 -8.93 10.16 5.20
CA VAL A 66 -8.56 10.16 3.78
C VAL A 66 -8.87 8.80 3.15
N THR A 67 -8.93 8.77 1.82
CA THR A 67 -8.98 7.53 1.03
C THR A 67 -7.73 6.68 1.32
N PRO A 68 -7.86 5.36 1.56
CA PRO A 68 -6.73 4.43 1.65
C PRO A 68 -5.75 4.62 0.50
N GLN A 69 -4.45 4.53 0.79
CA GLN A 69 -3.40 4.77 -0.19
C GLN A 69 -2.47 3.57 -0.27
N LEU A 70 -2.09 3.21 -1.49
CA LEU A 70 -1.07 2.21 -1.77
C LEU A 70 -0.06 2.81 -2.75
N PHE A 71 1.21 2.83 -2.36
CA PHE A 71 2.30 3.30 -3.21
C PHE A 71 2.95 2.09 -3.88
N VAL A 72 2.69 1.86 -5.15
CA VAL A 72 3.41 0.85 -5.94
C VAL A 72 4.82 1.35 -6.29
N ARG A 73 5.74 0.41 -6.49
CA ARG A 73 7.14 0.75 -6.79
C ARG A 73 7.36 1.10 -8.26
N PHE A 74 6.62 0.46 -9.16
CA PHE A 74 6.78 0.64 -10.60
C PHE A 74 5.47 1.11 -11.25
N PRO A 75 5.51 2.08 -12.18
CA PRO A 75 4.32 2.59 -12.85
C PRO A 75 3.51 1.51 -13.58
N LYS A 76 4.18 0.49 -14.13
CA LYS A 76 3.54 -0.64 -14.83
C LYS A 76 2.60 -1.46 -13.93
N ASP A 77 2.75 -1.39 -12.62
CA ASP A 77 1.98 -2.21 -11.67
C ASP A 77 0.70 -1.51 -11.20
N VAL A 78 0.50 -0.23 -11.55
CA VAL A 78 -0.64 0.59 -11.07
C VAL A 78 -1.98 -0.07 -11.42
N GLU A 79 -2.18 -0.43 -12.69
CA GLU A 79 -3.46 -0.99 -13.14
C GLU A 79 -3.75 -2.33 -12.46
N ARG A 80 -2.74 -3.22 -12.39
CA ARG A 80 -2.92 -4.53 -11.75
C ARG A 80 -3.17 -4.39 -10.25
N ALA A 81 -2.53 -3.45 -9.58
CA ALA A 81 -2.79 -3.16 -8.17
C ALA A 81 -4.23 -2.67 -7.94
N CYS A 82 -4.75 -1.79 -8.80
CA CYS A 82 -6.15 -1.36 -8.74
C CYS A 82 -7.12 -2.54 -8.85
N GLN A 83 -6.88 -3.46 -9.79
CA GLN A 83 -7.72 -4.65 -9.97
C GLN A 83 -7.75 -5.54 -8.72
N VAL A 84 -6.57 -5.86 -8.18
CA VAL A 84 -6.46 -6.70 -6.97
C VAL A 84 -7.14 -6.05 -5.76
N LEU A 85 -7.00 -4.73 -5.60
CA LEU A 85 -7.66 -4.00 -4.52
C LEU A 85 -9.18 -4.00 -4.68
N ALA A 86 -9.70 -3.81 -5.89
CA ALA A 86 -11.14 -3.87 -6.17
C ALA A 86 -11.74 -5.27 -5.92
N GLU A 87 -10.95 -6.34 -6.07
CA GLU A 87 -11.36 -7.72 -5.79
C GLU A 87 -11.37 -8.04 -4.27
N THR A 88 -10.57 -7.32 -3.48
CA THR A 88 -10.29 -7.67 -2.07
C THR A 88 -10.79 -6.65 -1.04
N ASP A 89 -11.32 -5.53 -1.50
CA ASP A 89 -11.79 -4.42 -0.68
C ASP A 89 -12.91 -3.65 -1.37
N SER A 90 -13.91 -3.23 -0.60
CA SER A 90 -15.02 -2.42 -1.11
C SER A 90 -14.77 -0.91 -1.02
N ARG A 91 -13.65 -0.49 -0.41
CA ARG A 91 -13.26 0.92 -0.32
C ARG A 91 -12.67 1.40 -1.64
N ASP A 92 -12.83 2.68 -1.94
CA ASP A 92 -12.04 3.32 -2.99
C ASP A 92 -10.58 3.44 -2.53
N TRP A 93 -9.63 3.15 -3.43
CA TRP A 93 -8.20 3.19 -3.14
C TRP A 93 -7.50 4.19 -4.07
N ASN A 94 -6.58 4.97 -3.49
CA ASN A 94 -5.61 5.74 -4.26
C ASN A 94 -4.35 4.88 -4.47
N VAL A 95 -4.14 4.42 -5.70
CA VAL A 95 -2.90 3.75 -6.10
C VAL A 95 -1.94 4.79 -6.70
N LEU A 96 -0.79 4.96 -6.06
CA LEU A 96 0.17 6.02 -6.33
C LEU A 96 1.52 5.42 -6.70
N VAL A 97 2.33 6.16 -7.46
CA VAL A 97 3.74 5.79 -7.73
C VAL A 97 4.64 6.96 -7.37
N TRP A 98 5.74 6.70 -6.66
CA TRP A 98 6.74 7.73 -6.39
C TRP A 98 7.46 8.07 -7.69
N SER A 99 7.32 9.32 -8.14
CA SER A 99 8.14 9.86 -9.23
C SER A 99 9.08 10.94 -8.69
N LYS A 100 10.32 10.97 -9.18
CA LYS A 100 11.21 12.11 -8.94
C LYS A 100 10.65 13.31 -9.72
N SER A 101 10.35 14.40 -9.02
CA SER A 101 10.01 15.67 -9.66
C SER A 101 11.15 16.09 -10.61
N GLY A 102 10.84 16.31 -11.89
CA GLY A 102 11.79 16.85 -12.89
C GLY A 102 12.36 15.85 -13.90
N GLN A 103 11.90 14.60 -13.94
CA GLN A 103 12.21 13.67 -15.04
C GLN A 103 11.03 13.63 -16.02
N PRO A 104 11.26 13.72 -17.35
CA PRO A 104 10.18 13.56 -18.32
C PRO A 104 9.56 12.17 -18.15
N GLN A 105 8.23 12.11 -18.05
CA GLN A 105 7.55 10.83 -18.03
C GLN A 105 7.88 10.07 -19.33
N PRO A 106 8.17 8.76 -19.26
CA PRO A 106 8.30 7.97 -20.47
C PRO A 106 6.98 8.09 -21.24
N ARG A 107 7.07 8.49 -22.51
CA ARG A 107 5.89 8.51 -23.38
C ARG A 107 5.35 7.08 -23.39
N MET A 108 4.07 6.94 -23.02
CA MET A 108 3.34 5.74 -23.40
C MET A 108 3.14 5.87 -24.91
N ASP A 109 3.99 5.19 -25.67
CA ASP A 109 3.79 5.06 -27.10
C ASP A 109 2.47 4.28 -27.29
N GLN A 110 1.51 4.93 -27.95
CA GLN A 110 0.23 4.35 -28.40
C GLN A 110 0.45 3.51 -29.65
#